data_AF-A0A4Y9J9I8-F1
#
_entry.id   AF-A0A4Y9J9I8-F1
#
_cell.length_a   1.000
_cell.length_b   1.000
_cell.length_c   1.000
_cell.angle_alpha   90.00
_cell.angle_beta   90.00
_cell.angle_gamma   90.00
#
_symmetry.space_group_name_H-M   'P 1'
#
loop_
_entity.id
_entity.type
_entity.pdbx_description
1 polymer ?
#
loop_
_entity_poly.entity_id
_entity_poly.type
_entity_poly.pdbx_seq_one_letter_code
_entity_poly.pdbx_strand_id
1 'polypeptide(L)' 'METGICRRCGCTWNTACIDEIHGACWWIDEGETLCSHCFYGFPTDRHNYFDVV' A
#
# COMPACT_ATOMS: atom_id res chain seq x y z
N MET A 1 -14.90 9.92 6.63
CA MET A 1 -13.68 9.25 6.15
C MET A 1 -13.36 9.86 4.81
N GLU A 2 -12.12 10.27 4.59
CA GLU A 2 -11.65 10.71 3.27
C GLU A 2 -11.45 9.47 2.39
N THR A 3 -12.09 9.45 1.22
CA THR A 3 -12.00 8.39 0.22
C THR A 3 -10.87 8.69 -0.77
N GLY A 4 -10.28 7.65 -1.37
CA GLY A 4 -9.19 7.83 -2.33
C GLY A 4 -7.82 8.05 -1.68
N ILE A 5 -7.72 7.81 -0.37
CA ILE A 5 -6.47 7.85 0.41
C ILE A 5 -6.37 6.55 1.21
N CYS A 6 -5.26 5.81 1.05
CA CYS A 6 -5.07 4.59 1.83
C CYS A 6 -4.89 4.93 3.30
N ARG A 7 -5.73 4.39 4.17
CA ARG A 7 -5.66 4.62 5.62
C ARG A 7 -4.41 4.09 6.32
N ARG A 8 -3.58 3.27 5.63
CA ARG A 8 -2.36 2.67 6.20
C ARG A 8 -1.07 3.35 5.74
N CYS A 9 -0.94 3.64 4.45
CA CYS A 9 0.26 4.26 3.88
C CYS A 9 0.05 5.66 3.29
N GLY A 10 -1.20 6.13 3.16
CA GLY A 10 -1.52 7.44 2.60
C GLY A 10 -1.45 7.55 1.09
N CYS A 11 -1.17 6.46 0.35
CA CYS A 11 -1.12 6.51 -1.11
C CYS A 11 -2.48 6.92 -1.72
N THR A 12 -2.43 7.52 -2.90
CA THR A 12 -3.60 7.89 -3.71
C THR A 12 -3.43 7.40 -5.15
N TRP A 13 -4.43 7.56 -6.01
CA TRP A 13 -4.28 7.24 -7.45
C TRP A 13 -3.11 7.98 -8.13
N ASN A 14 -2.80 9.21 -7.69
CA ASN A 14 -1.68 10.00 -8.24
C ASN A 14 -0.34 9.69 -7.57
N THR A 15 -0.35 9.04 -6.41
CA THR A 15 0.83 8.74 -5.59
C THR A 15 0.76 7.29 -5.08
N ALA A 16 0.56 6.36 -6.01
CA ALA A 16 0.39 4.95 -5.70
C ALA A 16 1.68 4.32 -5.15
N CYS A 17 1.55 3.33 -4.26
CA CYS A 17 2.66 2.44 -3.94
C CYS A 17 3.09 1.69 -5.21
N ILE A 18 4.40 1.54 -5.41
CA ILE A 18 4.96 0.82 -6.55
C ILE A 18 5.69 -0.43 -6.06
N ASP A 19 5.32 -1.58 -6.60
CA ASP A 19 6.09 -2.81 -6.50
C ASP A 19 6.84 -3.06 -7.82
N GLU A 20 8.10 -3.49 -7.75
CA GLU A 20 8.94 -3.67 -8.94
C GLU A 20 8.41 -4.76 -9.89
N ILE A 21 7.62 -5.71 -9.39
CA ILE A 21 7.08 -6.84 -10.15
C ILE A 21 5.64 -6.56 -10.60
N HIS A 22 4.83 -6.00 -9.70
CA HIS A 22 3.38 -5.87 -9.90
C HIS A 22 2.93 -4.45 -10.31
N GLY A 23 3.84 -3.46 -10.29
CA GLY A 23 3.55 -2.08 -10.66
C GLY A 23 2.79 -1.32 -9.57
N ALA A 24 1.93 -0.38 -10.00
CA ALA A 24 1.17 0.47 -9.08
C ALA A 24 0.08 -0.30 -8.34
N CYS A 25 -0.11 -0.01 -7.05
CA CYS A 25 -1.21 -0.56 -6.28
C CYS A 25 -2.59 -0.03 -6.74
N TRP A 26 -3.64 -0.78 -6.44
CA TRP A 26 -5.05 -0.42 -6.70
C TRP A 26 -5.88 -0.50 -5.40
N TRP A 27 -7.11 0.01 -5.39
CA TRP A 27 -8.02 -0.11 -4.24
C TRP A 27 -8.61 -1.52 -4.13
N ILE A 28 -8.62 -2.07 -2.91
CA ILE A 28 -9.20 -3.40 -2.63
C ILE A 28 -10.68 -3.29 -2.25
N ASP A 29 -11.08 -2.17 -1.65
CA ASP A 29 -12.44 -1.89 -1.26
C ASP A 29 -13.08 -0.81 -2.13
N GLU A 30 -14.40 -0.89 -2.32
CA GLU A 30 -15.19 0.10 -3.05
C GLU A 30 -15.15 1.50 -2.42
N GLY A 31 -14.83 1.60 -1.12
CA GLY A 31 -14.65 2.86 -0.42
C GLY A 31 -13.33 3.57 -0.73
N GLU A 32 -12.45 2.94 -1.51
CA GLU A 32 -11.12 3.44 -1.83
C GLU A 32 -10.32 3.83 -0.57
N THR A 33 -10.40 3.01 0.48
CA THR A 33 -9.77 3.29 1.78
C THR A 33 -8.54 2.43 2.08
N LEU A 34 -8.33 1.33 1.35
CA LEU A 34 -7.21 0.40 1.51
C LEU A 34 -6.64 -0.03 0.16
N CYS A 35 -5.34 0.17 -0.04
CA CYS A 35 -4.65 -0.26 -1.26
C CYS A 35 -4.19 -1.72 -1.20
N SER A 36 -4.02 -2.33 -2.38
CA SER A 36 -3.58 -3.71 -2.55
C SER A 36 -2.21 -3.97 -1.93
N HIS A 37 -1.30 -2.99 -1.99
CA HIS A 37 0.03 -3.10 -1.39
C HIS A 37 -0.04 -3.33 0.13
N CYS A 38 -0.87 -2.55 0.83
CA CYS A 38 -1.07 -2.66 2.27
C CYS A 38 -1.95 -3.83 2.69
N PHE A 39 -2.85 -4.30 1.81
CA PHE A 39 -3.70 -5.46 2.07
C PHE A 39 -2.90 -6.77 2.00
N TYR A 40 -2.14 -6.98 0.92
CA TYR A 40 -1.33 -8.19 0.76
C TYR A 40 -0.06 -8.19 1.62
N GLY A 41 0.25 -7.05 2.25
CA GLY A 41 1.42 -6.94 3.13
C GLY A 41 2.71 -7.15 2.36
N PHE A 42 2.78 -6.65 1.12
CA PHE A 42 4.05 -6.63 0.40
C PHE A 42 5.05 -5.88 1.28
N PRO A 43 6.16 -6.52 1.68
CA PRO A 43 7.08 -5.91 2.61
C PRO A 43 7.70 -4.68 1.94
N THR A 44 7.21 -3.50 2.29
CA THR A 44 7.87 -2.23 2.01
C THR A 44 9.02 -2.07 2.99
N ASP A 45 9.98 -2.99 2.96
CA ASP A 45 11.14 -2.85 3.82
C ASP A 45 12.42 -3.36 3.17
N ARG A 46 13.13 -2.40 2.57
CA ARG A 46 14.59 -2.36 2.62
C ARG A 46 15.11 -1.82 3.98
N HIS A 47 14.36 -1.86 5.10
CA HIS A 47 14.93 -1.52 6.40
C HIS A 47 14.55 -2.35 7.63
N ASN A 48 13.58 -3.27 7.60
CA ASN A 48 13.24 -4.08 8.80
C ASN A 48 13.45 -5.60 8.64
N TYR A 49 14.58 -6.03 8.09
CA TYR A 49 15.01 -7.44 8.24
C TYR A 49 15.60 -7.72 9.65
N PHE A 50 15.80 -6.69 10.50
CA PHE A 50 16.48 -6.83 11.79
C PHE A 50 15.58 -6.79 13.05
N ASP A 51 14.26 -6.59 12.93
CA ASP A 51 13.34 -6.59 14.11
C ASP A 51 12.58 -7.92 14.31
N VAL A 52 13.00 -9.00 13.62
CA VAL A 52 12.40 -10.35 13.75
C VAL A 52 13.41 -11.44 14.12
N VAL A 53 14.59 -11.07 14.64
CA VAL A 53 15.59 -12.00 15.21
C VAL A 53 15.71 -11.84 16.71
#